data_AF-A0A1E7FV10-F1
#
_entry.id   AF-A0A1E7FV10-F1
#
_cell.length_a   1.000
_cell.length_b   1.000
_cell.length_c   1.000
_cell.angle_alpha   90.00
_cell.angle_beta   90.00
_cell.angle_gamma   90.00
#
_symmetry.space_group_name_H-M   'P 1'
#
loop_
_entity.id
_entity.type
_entity.pdbx_description
1 polymer ?
#
loop_
_entity_poly.entity_id
_entity_poly.type
_entity_poly.pdbx_seq_one_letter_code
_entity_poly.pdbx_strand_id
1 'polypeptide(L)' 'IVGRQWSVTELRRKSYEDLHRLWYVLYKEKNMLLTEQQLSRRRQLIFPQPERFKKVQKSMGSIRQVLGERKRE' A
#
# COMPACT_ATOMS: atom_id res chain seq x y z
N ILE A 1 -12.73 -9.01 6.53
CA ILE A 1 -11.76 -9.78 5.72
C ILE A 1 -10.75 -8.81 5.12
N VAL A 2 -9.44 -9.06 5.25
CA VAL A 2 -8.39 -8.21 4.63
C VAL A 2 -8.10 -8.73 3.23
N GLY A 3 -8.26 -7.88 2.22
CA GLY A 3 -8.04 -8.23 0.81
C GLY A 3 -6.61 -8.66 0.46
N ARG A 4 -6.40 -9.04 -0.81
CA ARG A 4 -5.07 -9.35 -1.36
C ARG A 4 -4.31 -8.05 -1.69
N GLN A 5 -2.98 -8.10 -1.62
CA GLN A 5 -2.11 -7.05 -2.15
C GLN A 5 -2.16 -6.97 -3.69
N TRP A 6 -1.86 -5.80 -4.24
CA TRP A 6 -1.69 -5.63 -5.69
C TRP A 6 -0.42 -6.33 -6.18
N SER A 7 -0.53 -7.08 -7.28
CA SER A 7 0.65 -7.70 -7.92
C SER A 7 1.23 -6.79 -9.00
N VAL A 8 2.54 -6.91 -9.24
CA VAL A 8 3.23 -6.17 -10.31
C VAL A 8 2.60 -6.45 -11.67
N THR A 9 2.26 -7.71 -11.96
CA THR A 9 1.66 -8.13 -13.25
C THR A 9 0.33 -7.42 -13.53
N GLU A 10 -0.51 -7.23 -12.49
CA GLU A 10 -1.78 -6.50 -12.62
C GLU A 10 -1.55 -5.00 -12.82
N LEU A 11 -0.59 -4.43 -12.09
CA LEU A 11 -0.28 -3.00 -12.14
C LEU A 11 0.35 -2.58 -13.47
N ARG A 12 1.10 -3.47 -14.15
CA ARG A 12 1.65 -3.20 -15.49
C ARG A 12 0.57 -2.88 -16.53
N ARG A 13 -0.63 -3.43 -16.37
CA ARG A 13 -1.77 -3.22 -17.28
C ARG A 13 -2.56 -1.94 -17.02
N LYS A 14 -2.17 -1.13 -16.02
CA LYS A 14 -2.88 0.09 -15.61
C LYS A 14 -2.27 1.35 -16.20
N SER A 15 -3.08 2.36 -16.49
CA SER A 15 -2.59 3.67 -16.95
C SER A 15 -1.76 4.37 -15.86
N TYR A 16 -0.94 5.36 -16.23
CA TYR A 16 -0.24 6.20 -15.24
C TYR A 16 -1.22 6.89 -14.28
N GLU A 17 -2.36 7.34 -14.80
CA GLU A 17 -3.40 8.01 -14.03
C GLU A 17 -4.03 7.07 -12.99
N ASP A 18 -4.31 5.82 -13.38
CA ASP A 18 -4.84 4.80 -12.46
C ASP A 18 -3.83 4.43 -11.37
N LEU A 19 -2.54 4.29 -11.74
CA LEU A 19 -1.47 4.03 -10.77
C LEU A 19 -1.35 5.18 -9.77
N HIS A 20 -1.48 6.42 -10.23
CA HIS A 20 -1.45 7.60 -9.38
C HIS A 20 -2.66 7.66 -8.43
N ARG A 21 -3.87 7.45 -8.94
CA ARG A 21 -5.08 7.34 -8.10
C ARG A 21 -4.95 6.23 -7.05
N LEU A 22 -4.50 5.05 -7.46
CA LEU A 22 -4.30 3.92 -6.56
C LEU A 22 -3.26 4.23 -5.49
N TRP A 23 -2.16 4.89 -5.87
CA TRP A 23 -1.14 5.34 -4.91
C TRP A 23 -1.74 6.23 -3.82
N TYR A 24 -2.60 7.20 -4.18
CA TYR A 24 -3.27 8.05 -3.20
C TYR A 24 -4.21 7.29 -2.27
N VAL A 25 -4.96 6.31 -2.79
CA VAL A 25 -5.81 5.44 -1.96
C VAL A 25 -4.96 4.68 -0.94
N LEU A 26 -3.88 4.02 -1.40
CA LEU A 26 -2.96 3.28 -0.54
C LEU A 26 -2.24 4.18 0.47
N TYR A 27 -1.90 5.41 0.07
CA TYR A 27 -1.25 6.39 0.94
C TYR A 27 -2.15 6.81 2.10
N LYS A 28 -3.43 7.09 1.83
CA LYS A 28 -4.42 7.39 2.89
C LYS A 28 -4.59 6.21 3.86
N GLU A 29 -4.68 5.00 3.32
CA GLU A 29 -4.80 3.79 4.14
C GLU A 29 -3.56 3.55 5.00
N LYS A 30 -2.36 3.72 4.45
CA LYS A 30 -1.09 3.64 5.19
C LYS A 30 -1.08 4.62 6.36
N ASN A 31 -1.51 5.87 6.14
CA ASN A 31 -1.54 6.88 7.20
C ASN A 31 -2.52 6.51 8.31
N MET A 32 -3.72 6.03 7.96
CA MET A 32 -4.70 5.54 8.94
C MET A 32 -4.14 4.38 9.78
N LEU A 33 -3.46 3.41 9.16
CA LEU A 33 -2.84 2.28 9.87
C LEU A 33 -1.68 2.72 10.77
N LEU A 34 -0.90 3.74 10.38
CA LEU A 34 0.14 4.32 11.23
C LEU A 34 -0.46 4.99 12.48
N THR A 35 -1.57 5.72 12.31
CA THR A 35 -2.30 6.30 13.44
C THR A 35 -2.82 5.21 14.38
N GLU A 36 -3.44 4.15 13.86
CA GLU A 36 -3.89 3.01 14.67
C GLU A 36 -2.75 2.30 15.39
N GLN A 37 -1.62 2.10 14.72
CA GLN A 37 -0.43 1.50 15.33
C GLN A 37 0.09 2.37 16.48
N GLN A 38 0.15 3.69 16.28
CA GLN A 38 0.58 4.62 17.33
C GLN A 38 -0.38 4.63 18.52
N LEU A 39 -1.68 4.60 18.28
CA LEU A 39 -2.70 4.49 19.33
C LEU A 39 -2.57 3.18 20.10
N SER A 40 -2.33 2.07 19.40
CA SER A 40 -2.11 0.76 20.02
C SER A 40 -0.88 0.78 20.92
N ARG A 41 0.23 1.33 20.44
CA ARG A 41 1.46 1.52 21.24
C ARG A 41 1.22 2.37 22.49
N ARG A 42 0.54 3.52 22.34
CA ARG A 42 0.23 4.42 23.48
C ARG A 42 -0.63 3.73 24.54
N ARG A 43 -1.54 2.85 24.13
CA ARG A 43 -2.44 2.10 25.01
C ARG A 43 -1.86 0.75 25.46
N GLN A 44 -0.62 0.43 25.09
CA GLN A 44 0.02 -0.87 25.34
C GLN A 44 -0.81 -2.06 24.80
N LEU A 45 -1.51 -1.84 23.69
CA LEU A 45 -2.29 -2.86 22.99
C LEU A 45 -1.50 -3.41 21.79
N ILE A 46 -1.77 -4.67 21.45
CA ILE A 46 -1.27 -5.28 20.22
C ILE A 46 -1.94 -4.59 19.03
N PHE A 47 -1.14 -4.18 18.03
CA PHE A 47 -1.67 -3.60 16.81
C PHE A 47 -2.58 -4.62 16.09
N PRO A 48 -3.86 -4.30 15.82
CA PRO A 48 -4.82 -5.29 15.33
C PRO A 48 -4.63 -5.68 13.86
N GLN A 49 -3.97 -4.85 13.04
CA GLN A 49 -3.93 -5.03 11.58
C GLN A 49 -2.51 -5.10 10.96
N PRO A 50 -1.56 -5.89 11.50
CA PRO A 50 -0.17 -5.94 11.03
C PRO A 50 -0.07 -6.45 9.59
N GLU A 51 -0.86 -7.45 9.23
CA GLU A 51 -0.86 -8.03 7.88
C GLU A 51 -1.44 -7.07 6.84
N ARG A 52 -2.44 -6.26 7.21
CA ARG A 52 -2.97 -5.22 6.32
C ARG A 52 -1.92 -4.16 6.01
N PHE A 53 -1.18 -3.71 7.03
CA PHE A 53 -0.08 -2.76 6.86
C PHE A 53 1.00 -3.29 5.92
N LYS A 54 1.44 -4.55 6.10
CA LYS A 54 2.40 -5.20 5.19
C LYS A 54 1.89 -5.25 3.75
N LYS A 55 0.62 -5.60 3.53
CA LYS A 55 0.00 -5.67 2.19
C LYS A 55 -0.07 -4.30 1.50
N VAL A 56 -0.40 -3.23 2.24
CA VAL A 56 -0.39 -1.86 1.71
C VAL A 56 1.02 -1.47 1.30
N GLN A 57 2.02 -1.69 2.17
CA GLN A 57 3.42 -1.38 1.86
C GLN A 57 3.93 -2.13 0.63
N LYS A 58 3.63 -3.43 0.53
CA LYS A 58 3.99 -4.26 -0.65
C LYS A 58 3.33 -3.73 -1.92
N SER A 59 2.03 -3.40 -1.88
CA SER A 59 1.31 -2.82 -3.02
C SER A 59 1.93 -1.50 -3.49
N MET A 60 2.28 -0.60 -2.55
CA MET A 60 3.00 0.64 -2.87
C MET A 60 4.39 0.37 -3.46
N GLY A 61 5.10 -0.65 -2.97
CA GLY A 61 6.37 -1.10 -3.55
C GLY A 61 6.23 -1.57 -4.99
N SER A 62 5.20 -2.36 -5.29
CA SER A 62 4.90 -2.83 -6.64
C SER A 62 4.56 -1.71 -7.61
N ILE A 63 3.84 -0.66 -7.18
CA ILE A 63 3.60 0.53 -8.01
C ILE A 63 4.92 1.23 -8.35
N ARG A 64 5.79 1.43 -7.35
CA ARG A 64 7.12 2.04 -7.57
C ARG A 64 7.97 1.23 -8.54
N GLN A 65 7.92 -0.10 -8.43
CA GLN A 65 8.60 -0.98 -9.38
C GLN A 65 8.09 -0.76 -10.81
N VAL A 66 6.78 -0.79 -11.03
CA VAL A 66 6.19 -0.59 -12.38
C VAL A 66 6.56 0.78 -12.96
N LEU A 67 6.48 1.85 -12.16
CA LEU A 67 6.89 3.19 -12.61
C LEU A 67 8.38 3.27 -12.94
N GLY A 68 9.22 2.57 -12.17
CA GLY A 68 10.65 2.47 -12.44
C GLY A 68 10.97 1.66 -13.69
N GLU A 69 10.22 0.60 -13.97
CA GLU A 69 10.31 -0.18 -15.22
C GLU A 69 10.00 0.71 -16.42
N ARG A 70 8.85 1.39 -16.43
CA ARG A 70 8.42 2.25 -17.55
C ARG A 70 9.30 3.47 -17.81
N LYS A 71 10.02 3.97 -16.80
CA LYS A 71 10.96 5.10 -16.99
C LYS A 71 12.23 4.69 -17.74
N ARG A 72 12.58 3.40 -17.71
CA ARG A 72 13.79 2.86 -18.37
C ARG A 72 13.52 2.40 -19.80
N GLU A 73 12.24 2.27 -20.17
CA GLU A 73 11.77 2.12 -21.56
C GLU A 73 11.80 3.47 -22.26
#